data_AF-A0A8H7ZMW8-F1
#
_entry.id   AF-A0A8H7ZMW8-F1
#
_cell.length_a   1.000
_cell.length_b   1.000
_cell.length_c   1.000
_cell.angle_alpha   90.00
_cell.angle_beta   90.00
_cell.angle_gamma   90.00
#
_symmetry.space_group_name_H-M   'P 1'
#
loop_
_entity.id
_entity.type
_entity.pdbx_description
1 polymer ?
#
loop_
_entity_poly.entity_id
_entity_poly.type
_entity_poly.pdbx_seq_one_letter_code
_entity_poly.pdbx_strand_id
1 'polypeptide(L)'
;MVIPPVLRRRSHSQAYHSSYLDFPARSLGNFALLPLKSKIRGPAPQGGATFFAIPRLHAAKSSVTLVPNNRNMCSALISRTSHGSLHYVLPSSAVENPEEDDIVDEALNLFRANCFFRNFEIKGDADRVLVYLILYIQDCLSKLAKSPPQQQAVKDLAALAQQNFAVPGEPAFPLNAMYQAPASRADQ
;
A
#
# COMPACT_ATOMS: atom_id res chain seq x y z
N MET A 1 8.68 36.30 6.54
CA MET A 1 8.02 35.01 6.79
C MET A 1 8.55 34.49 8.12
N VAL A 2 7.81 34.76 9.20
CA VAL A 2 8.22 34.51 10.58
C VAL A 2 7.88 33.06 10.90
N ILE A 3 8.90 32.24 11.20
CA ILE A 3 8.74 30.85 11.60
C ILE A 3 8.24 30.86 13.07
N PRO A 4 7.11 30.22 13.39
CA PRO A 4 6.61 30.19 14.77
C PRO A 4 7.57 29.41 15.70
N PRO A 5 7.71 29.83 16.97
CA PRO A 5 8.71 29.28 17.89
C PRO A 5 8.17 28.04 18.62
N VAL A 6 8.01 26.92 17.91
CA VAL A 6 7.88 25.59 18.55
C VAL A 6 8.63 24.54 17.74
N LEU A 7 9.91 24.78 17.47
CA LEU A 7 10.87 23.69 17.25
C LEU A 7 11.59 23.41 18.57
N ARG A 8 10.81 22.95 19.56
CA ARG A 8 11.37 22.22 20.70
C ARG A 8 12.06 21.00 20.09
N ARG A 9 13.40 21.02 20.07
CA ARG A 9 14.27 19.88 19.71
C ARG A 9 13.73 18.60 20.35
N ARG A 10 12.92 17.84 19.60
CA ARG A 10 12.93 16.39 19.70
C ARG A 10 14.01 15.96 18.73
N SER A 11 15.07 15.36 19.26
CA SER A 11 15.78 14.33 18.51
C SER A 11 14.70 13.37 17.99
N HIS A 12 14.32 13.47 16.71
CA HIS A 12 13.64 12.36 16.05
C HIS A 12 14.76 11.43 15.61
N SER A 13 15.15 10.53 16.51
CA SER A 13 16.15 9.50 16.25
C SER A 13 15.57 8.28 15.52
N GLN A 14 14.32 8.36 15.03
CA GLN A 14 13.61 7.24 14.39
C GLN A 14 12.95 7.71 13.10
N ALA A 15 12.93 6.81 12.11
CA ALA A 15 12.23 7.00 10.84
C ALA A 15 10.70 7.04 11.01
N TYR A 16 10.02 7.63 10.03
CA TYR A 16 8.56 7.76 9.99
C TYR A 16 7.94 6.49 9.40
N HIS A 17 7.00 5.90 10.13
CA HIS A 17 6.28 4.68 9.76
C HIS A 17 4.98 4.98 9.03
N SER A 18 4.44 3.97 8.35
CA SER A 18 3.13 4.08 7.70
C SER A 18 2.01 4.23 8.73
N SER A 19 1.00 5.03 8.41
CA SER A 19 -0.24 5.12 9.19
C SER A 19 -1.16 3.91 8.97
N TYR A 20 -0.90 3.09 7.95
CA TYR A 20 -1.68 1.90 7.59
C TYR A 20 -1.27 0.62 8.34
N LEU A 21 -0.49 0.71 9.42
CA LEU A 21 -0.01 -0.47 10.16
C LEU A 21 -1.15 -1.36 10.67
N ASP A 22 -2.25 -0.76 11.12
CA ASP A 22 -3.41 -1.47 11.65
C ASP A 22 -4.51 -1.69 10.58
N PHE A 23 -4.22 -1.37 9.31
CA PHE A 23 -5.20 -1.53 8.23
C PHE A 23 -5.39 -3.02 7.93
N PRO A 24 -6.65 -3.54 7.89
CA PRO A 24 -6.93 -4.95 7.65
C PRO A 24 -6.81 -5.32 6.16
N ALA A 25 -5.62 -5.14 5.58
CA ALA A 25 -5.30 -5.52 4.22
C ALA A 25 -5.06 -7.02 4.09
N ARG A 26 -5.32 -7.56 2.90
CA ARG A 26 -4.78 -8.87 2.51
C ARG A 26 -3.26 -8.78 2.45
N SER A 27 -2.55 -9.68 3.10
CA SER A 27 -1.10 -9.79 2.91
C SER A 27 -0.76 -10.62 1.65
N LEU A 28 0.22 -10.16 0.87
CA LEU A 28 0.87 -10.93 -0.20
C LEU A 28 2.30 -11.23 0.27
N GLY A 29 2.57 -12.47 0.67
CA GLY A 29 3.77 -12.77 1.46
C GLY A 29 3.73 -11.96 2.76
N ASN A 30 4.71 -11.07 2.94
CA ASN A 30 4.78 -10.13 4.06
C ASN A 30 4.57 -8.66 3.67
N PHE A 31 3.93 -8.40 2.53
CA PHE A 31 3.45 -7.06 2.12
C PHE A 31 1.97 -6.90 2.38
N ALA A 32 1.54 -5.70 2.73
CA ALA A 32 0.13 -5.34 2.76
C ALA A 32 -0.36 -4.95 1.36
N LEU A 33 -1.42 -5.59 0.87
CA LEU A 33 -2.11 -5.18 -0.36
C LEU A 33 -3.06 -4.01 -0.03
N LEU A 34 -2.48 -2.82 0.01
CA LEU A 34 -3.17 -1.58 0.35
C LEU A 34 -3.94 -1.00 -0.87
N PRO A 35 -5.09 -0.35 -0.65
CA PRO A 35 -5.79 0.35 -1.71
C PRO A 35 -4.96 1.48 -2.33
N LEU A 36 -5.12 1.69 -3.63
CA LEU A 36 -4.39 2.71 -4.40
C LEU A 36 -5.31 3.44 -5.38
N LYS A 37 -5.08 4.74 -5.57
CA LYS A 37 -5.72 5.55 -6.60
C LYS A 37 -4.90 5.46 -7.89
N SER A 38 -5.17 4.46 -8.71
CA SER A 38 -4.49 4.29 -9.99
C SER A 38 -5.46 4.07 -11.14
N LYS A 39 -5.12 4.66 -12.31
CA LYS A 39 -5.77 4.35 -13.59
C LYS A 39 -5.20 3.09 -14.25
N ILE A 40 -4.08 2.60 -13.73
CA ILE A 40 -3.39 1.41 -14.23
C ILE A 40 -4.03 0.19 -13.57
N ARG A 41 -4.38 -0.81 -14.38
CA ARG A 41 -4.93 -2.07 -13.87
C ARG A 41 -3.87 -2.81 -13.06
N GLY A 42 -4.28 -3.37 -11.93
CA GLY A 42 -3.40 -4.14 -11.07
C GLY A 42 -4.18 -4.94 -10.02
N PRO A 43 -3.48 -5.73 -9.21
CA PRO A 43 -4.08 -6.53 -8.15
C PRO A 43 -4.51 -5.70 -6.94
N ALA A 44 -4.03 -4.45 -6.83
CA ALA A 44 -4.39 -3.55 -5.74
C ALA A 44 -5.88 -3.17 -5.79
N PRO A 45 -6.59 -3.18 -4.64
CA PRO A 45 -7.93 -2.62 -4.54
C PRO A 45 -7.92 -1.16 -5.03
N GLN A 46 -8.84 -0.81 -5.93
CA GLN A 46 -8.94 0.56 -6.39
C GLN A 46 -9.57 1.40 -5.28
N GLY A 47 -8.93 2.53 -4.97
CA GLY A 47 -9.39 3.50 -3.97
C GLY A 47 -10.62 4.31 -4.40
N GLY A 48 -11.47 3.74 -5.23
CA GLY A 48 -12.65 4.37 -5.79
C GLY A 48 -13.43 3.34 -6.60
N ALA A 49 -14.67 3.09 -6.18
CA ALA A 49 -15.62 2.14 -6.75
C ALA A 49 -15.30 0.65 -6.51
N THR A 50 -16.11 0.08 -5.60
CA THR A 50 -16.57 -1.32 -5.57
C THR A 50 -16.16 -2.17 -6.78
N PHE A 51 -15.00 -2.81 -6.74
CA PHE A 51 -14.72 -3.94 -7.61
C PHE A 51 -15.19 -5.21 -6.90
N PHE A 52 -16.46 -5.53 -7.11
CA PHE A 52 -16.99 -6.87 -6.90
C PHE A 52 -16.16 -7.85 -7.74
N ALA A 53 -15.20 -8.53 -7.11
CA ALA A 53 -14.80 -9.85 -7.58
C ALA A 53 -15.96 -10.81 -7.22
N ILE A 54 -17.01 -10.83 -8.05
CA ILE A 54 -17.95 -11.94 -8.13
C ILE A 54 -17.40 -12.87 -9.22
N PRO A 55 -16.77 -14.01 -8.89
CA PRO A 55 -16.78 -15.12 -9.82
C PRO A 55 -18.24 -15.57 -9.92
N ARG A 56 -18.83 -15.32 -11.09
CA ARG A 56 -20.08 -15.88 -11.61
C ARG A 56 -20.64 -17.05 -10.76
N LEU A 57 -21.52 -16.76 -9.80
CA LEU A 57 -22.37 -17.78 -9.18
C LEU A 57 -23.83 -17.41 -9.40
N HIS A 58 -24.48 -18.19 -10.25
CA HIS A 58 -25.92 -18.28 -10.29
C HIS A 58 -26.44 -18.60 -8.88
N ALA A 59 -27.44 -17.84 -8.44
CA ALA A 59 -28.43 -18.19 -7.43
C ALA A 59 -27.91 -18.69 -6.07
N ALA A 60 -27.75 -17.79 -5.10
CA ALA A 60 -28.03 -18.11 -3.71
C ALA A 60 -28.49 -16.86 -2.95
N LYS A 61 -29.76 -16.87 -2.53
CA LYS A 61 -30.34 -15.92 -1.58
C LYS A 61 -29.59 -16.03 -0.26
N SER A 62 -28.82 -15.01 0.14
CA SER A 62 -28.37 -14.87 1.53
C SER A 62 -28.53 -13.41 1.95
N SER A 63 -29.42 -13.20 2.92
CA SER A 63 -29.75 -11.90 3.49
C SER A 63 -28.60 -11.43 4.38
N VAL A 64 -27.98 -10.30 4.04
CA VAL A 64 -27.04 -9.58 4.90
C VAL A 64 -27.86 -8.71 5.84
N THR A 65 -27.87 -9.01 7.13
CA THR A 65 -28.51 -8.17 8.15
C THR A 65 -27.47 -7.25 8.76
N LEU A 66 -27.52 -5.96 8.43
CA LEU A 66 -26.74 -4.91 9.08
C LEU A 66 -27.49 -4.48 10.36
N VAL A 67 -26.87 -4.62 11.53
CA VAL A 67 -27.38 -4.03 12.77
C VAL A 67 -26.72 -2.66 12.96
N PRO A 68 -27.48 -1.54 12.99
CA PRO A 68 -26.91 -0.23 13.26
C PRO A 68 -26.63 -0.11 14.76
N ASN A 69 -25.37 0.17 15.15
CA ASN A 69 -25.07 0.65 16.49
C ASN A 69 -24.39 2.03 16.44
N ASN A 70 -24.95 2.95 17.20
CA ASN A 70 -24.75 4.40 17.09
C ASN A 70 -23.48 4.90 17.81
N ARG A 71 -22.37 4.16 17.68
CA ARG A 71 -21.02 4.57 18.10
C ARG A 71 -20.00 3.87 17.21
N ASN A 72 -19.70 4.47 16.06
CA ASN A 72 -18.48 4.39 15.26
C ASN A 72 -17.54 3.17 15.47
N MET A 73 -18.04 1.93 15.45
CA MET A 73 -17.33 0.67 15.21
C MET A 73 -18.38 -0.47 15.23
N CYS A 74 -18.79 -0.95 14.05
CA CYS A 74 -19.51 -2.22 13.95
C CYS A 74 -18.49 -3.36 14.13
N SER A 75 -18.51 -4.01 15.28
CA SER A 75 -17.74 -5.23 15.53
C SER A 75 -18.19 -6.34 14.57
N ALA A 76 -17.22 -6.95 13.89
CA ALA A 76 -17.44 -8.06 12.96
C ALA A 76 -18.03 -9.30 13.66
N LEU A 77 -19.00 -9.96 13.03
CA LEU A 77 -19.39 -11.33 13.37
C LEU A 77 -18.93 -12.26 12.24
N ILE A 78 -18.00 -13.16 12.58
CA ILE A 78 -17.47 -14.19 11.69
C ILE A 78 -18.55 -15.26 11.51
N SER A 79 -19.22 -15.28 10.36
CA SER A 79 -20.09 -16.39 9.99
C SER A 79 -19.29 -17.41 9.17
N ARG A 80 -18.90 -18.52 9.80
CA ARG A 80 -18.35 -19.70 9.08
C ARG A 80 -19.42 -20.25 8.14
N THR A 81 -19.18 -20.23 6.83
CA THR A 81 -19.89 -21.09 5.89
C THR A 81 -19.12 -22.41 5.73
N SER A 82 -19.86 -23.50 5.50
CA SER A 82 -19.40 -24.89 5.55
C SER A 82 -18.51 -25.33 4.38
N HIS A 83 -18.18 -24.45 3.44
CA HIS A 83 -17.18 -24.69 2.40
C HIS A 83 -16.07 -23.66 2.58
N GLY A 84 -14.85 -24.11 2.91
CA GLY A 84 -13.70 -23.31 3.34
C GLY A 84 -13.14 -22.28 2.34
N SER A 85 -13.98 -21.40 1.81
CA SER A 85 -13.60 -20.20 1.08
C SER A 85 -13.65 -19.01 2.05
N LEU A 86 -12.49 -18.45 2.36
CA LEU A 86 -12.37 -17.21 3.14
C LEU A 86 -12.92 -16.04 2.32
N HIS A 87 -14.17 -15.66 2.60
CA HIS A 87 -14.75 -14.43 2.09
C HIS A 87 -14.26 -13.24 2.93
N TYR A 88 -13.34 -12.46 2.38
CA TYR A 88 -12.99 -11.15 2.94
C TYR A 88 -14.02 -10.13 2.46
N VAL A 89 -14.95 -9.77 3.33
CA VAL A 89 -15.71 -8.54 3.17
C VAL A 89 -14.80 -7.44 3.71
N LEU A 90 -14.08 -6.75 2.81
CA LEU A 90 -13.42 -5.50 3.17
C LEU A 90 -14.52 -4.53 3.66
N PRO A 91 -14.36 -3.86 4.81
CA PRO A 91 -15.28 -2.79 5.18
C PRO A 91 -15.29 -1.77 4.03
N SER A 92 -16.49 -1.48 3.52
CA SER A 92 -16.76 -0.58 2.39
C SER A 92 -16.08 0.79 2.51
N SER A 93 -15.65 1.19 3.69
CA SER A 93 -15.09 2.50 3.98
C SER A 93 -13.59 2.67 3.66
N ALA A 94 -12.91 1.66 3.09
CA ALA A 94 -11.44 1.72 3.00
C ALA A 94 -10.88 2.79 2.05
N VAL A 95 -11.63 3.26 1.03
CA VAL A 95 -11.35 4.53 0.32
C VAL A 95 -12.62 4.92 -0.46
N GLU A 96 -13.62 5.50 0.21
CA GLU A 96 -14.75 6.13 -0.50
C GLU A 96 -14.50 7.63 -0.76
N ASN A 97 -13.53 8.23 -0.07
CA ASN A 97 -13.19 9.65 -0.21
C ASN A 97 -11.98 9.83 -1.15
N PRO A 98 -12.15 10.42 -2.35
CA PRO A 98 -11.04 10.76 -3.22
C PRO A 98 -10.08 11.80 -2.60
N GLU A 99 -10.48 12.42 -1.48
CA GLU A 99 -9.70 13.40 -0.71
C GLU A 99 -8.74 12.77 0.30
N GLU A 100 -8.89 11.49 0.65
CA GLU A 100 -7.98 10.82 1.60
C GLU A 100 -6.73 10.32 0.88
N ASP A 101 -5.54 10.77 1.30
CA ASP A 101 -4.25 10.31 0.77
C ASP A 101 -4.18 8.77 0.76
N ASP A 102 -3.58 8.18 -0.28
CA ASP A 102 -3.27 6.74 -0.31
C ASP A 102 -1.82 6.45 0.11
N ILE A 103 -1.40 5.17 0.10
CA ILE A 103 -0.05 4.79 0.53
C ILE A 103 1.06 5.38 -0.38
N VAL A 104 0.77 5.71 -1.63
CA VAL A 104 1.74 6.38 -2.53
C VAL A 104 1.86 7.85 -2.15
N ASP A 105 0.75 8.53 -1.87
CA ASP A 105 0.73 9.91 -1.38
C ASP A 105 1.49 10.01 -0.04
N GLU A 106 1.23 9.08 0.89
CA GLU A 106 1.95 8.97 2.16
C GLU A 106 3.46 8.78 1.92
N ALA A 107 3.85 7.87 1.03
CA ALA A 107 5.25 7.62 0.72
C ALA A 107 5.97 8.85 0.14
N LEU A 108 5.32 9.59 -0.77
CA LEU A 108 5.86 10.83 -1.34
C LEU A 108 6.04 11.92 -0.26
N ASN A 109 5.07 12.04 0.65
CA ASN A 109 5.13 12.99 1.77
C ASN A 109 6.25 12.64 2.76
N LEU A 110 6.40 11.35 3.08
CA LEU A 110 7.41 10.87 4.03
C LEU A 110 8.80 10.74 3.42
N PHE A 111 8.92 10.65 2.09
CA PHE A 111 10.18 10.43 1.37
C PHE A 111 11.30 11.38 1.80
N ARG A 112 11.01 12.69 1.81
CA ARG A 112 12.01 13.73 2.14
C ARG A 112 12.59 13.57 3.53
N ALA A 113 11.78 13.19 4.51
CA ALA A 113 12.24 12.99 5.87
C ALA A 113 12.93 11.62 6.03
N ASN A 114 12.35 10.57 5.45
CA ASN A 114 12.82 9.20 5.60
C ASN A 114 14.16 8.91 4.91
N CYS A 115 14.49 9.61 3.82
CA CYS A 115 15.76 9.39 3.11
C CYS A 115 17.02 9.79 3.90
N PHE A 116 16.90 10.49 5.03
CA PHE A 116 18.05 10.82 5.89
C PHE A 116 18.39 9.70 6.89
N PHE A 117 17.48 8.74 7.11
CA PHE A 117 17.69 7.67 8.08
C PHE A 117 18.40 6.48 7.45
N ARG A 118 19.44 5.98 8.13
CA ARG A 118 20.17 4.77 7.70
C ARG A 118 19.51 3.48 8.18
N ASN A 119 18.69 3.57 9.22
CA ASN A 119 18.04 2.44 9.87
C ASN A 119 16.54 2.67 9.87
N PHE A 120 15.79 1.64 9.48
CA PHE A 120 14.34 1.60 9.52
C PHE A 120 13.93 0.29 10.18
N GLU A 121 13.23 0.37 11.32
CA GLU A 121 12.69 -0.79 12.01
C GLU A 121 11.32 -1.13 11.40
N ILE A 122 11.11 -2.35 10.91
CA ILE A 122 9.83 -2.72 10.29
C ILE A 122 8.85 -3.12 11.39
N LYS A 123 7.76 -2.37 11.56
CA LYS A 123 6.72 -2.66 12.57
C LYS A 123 5.56 -3.50 12.03
N GLY A 124 5.36 -3.53 10.72
CA GLY A 124 4.28 -4.28 10.10
C GLY A 124 4.39 -4.37 8.58
N ASP A 125 3.38 -4.99 7.97
CA ASP A 125 3.35 -5.25 6.53
C ASP A 125 3.19 -3.96 5.71
N ALA A 126 2.55 -2.92 6.27
CA ALA A 126 2.42 -1.60 5.64
C ALA A 126 3.78 -0.86 5.56
N ASP A 127 4.62 -0.98 6.59
CA ASP A 127 5.98 -0.41 6.56
C ASP A 127 6.83 -1.02 5.45
N ARG A 128 6.63 -2.30 5.14
CA ARG A 128 7.33 -2.95 4.04
C ARG A 128 6.97 -2.36 2.69
N VAL A 129 5.69 -2.01 2.50
CA VAL A 129 5.23 -1.29 1.30
C VAL A 129 5.83 0.11 1.26
N LEU A 130 5.79 0.84 2.38
CA LEU A 130 6.36 2.19 2.49
C LEU A 130 7.85 2.22 2.13
N VAL A 131 8.65 1.29 2.68
CA VAL A 131 10.08 1.18 2.36
C VAL A 131 10.30 0.88 0.88
N TYR A 132 9.48 -0.01 0.29
CA TYR A 132 9.57 -0.34 -1.13
C TYR A 132 9.28 0.88 -2.02
N LEU A 133 8.25 1.66 -1.67
CA LEU A 133 7.91 2.90 -2.37
C LEU A 133 9.00 3.95 -2.23
N ILE A 134 9.60 4.11 -1.05
CA ILE A 134 10.72 5.03 -0.83
C ILE A 134 11.90 4.67 -1.74
N LEU A 135 12.28 3.39 -1.84
CA LEU A 135 13.33 2.94 -2.75
C LEU A 135 12.98 3.21 -4.21
N TYR A 136 11.73 2.94 -4.61
CA TYR A 136 11.29 3.19 -5.97
C TYR A 136 11.31 4.69 -6.33
N ILE A 137 10.99 5.57 -5.38
CA ILE A 137 11.12 7.02 -5.57
C ILE A 137 12.60 7.40 -5.78
N GLN A 138 13.56 6.76 -5.10
CA GLN A 138 14.99 7.00 -5.34
C GLN A 138 15.41 6.65 -6.77
N ASP A 139 14.93 5.51 -7.29
CA ASP A 139 15.20 5.09 -8.67
C ASP A 139 14.56 6.05 -9.68
N CYS A 140 13.31 6.47 -9.44
CA CYS A 140 12.63 7.49 -10.24
C CYS A 140 13.45 8.79 -10.29
N LEU A 141 13.89 9.31 -9.14
CA LEU A 141 14.70 10.53 -9.07
C LEU A 141 16.05 10.36 -9.75
N SER A 142 16.68 9.20 -9.63
CA SER A 142 17.95 8.89 -10.30
C SER A 142 17.82 8.87 -11.82
N LYS A 143 16.66 8.43 -12.34
CA LYS A 143 16.33 8.51 -13.77
C LYS A 143 16.05 9.94 -14.19
N LEU A 144 15.24 10.68 -13.43
CA LEU A 144 14.86 12.07 -13.72
C LEU A 144 16.04 13.04 -13.70
N ALA A 145 17.04 12.80 -12.86
CA ALA A 145 18.26 13.61 -12.82
C ALA A 145 18.98 13.68 -14.18
N LYS A 146 18.71 12.73 -15.08
CA LYS A 146 19.30 12.64 -16.44
C LYS A 146 18.37 13.15 -17.54
N SER A 147 17.14 13.58 -17.20
CA SER A 147 16.07 13.89 -18.17
C SER A 147 15.40 15.24 -17.85
N PRO A 148 16.02 16.38 -18.22
CA PRO A 148 15.52 17.70 -17.84
C PRO A 148 14.16 18.14 -18.43
N PRO A 149 13.71 17.73 -19.64
CA PRO A 149 12.39 18.12 -20.13
C PRO A 149 11.28 17.24 -19.54
N GLN A 150 10.20 17.86 -19.05
CA GLN A 150 9.05 17.16 -18.46
C GLN A 150 8.45 16.08 -19.37
N GLN A 151 8.34 16.34 -20.67
CA GLN A 151 7.79 15.37 -21.62
C GLN A 151 8.66 14.11 -21.76
N GLN A 152 9.99 14.26 -21.70
CA GLN A 152 10.90 13.12 -21.76
C GLN A 152 10.91 12.37 -20.42
N ALA A 153 10.90 13.10 -19.30
CA ALA A 153 10.77 12.54 -17.96
C ALA A 153 9.54 11.62 -17.82
N VAL A 154 8.38 12.04 -18.32
CA VAL A 154 7.16 11.21 -18.30
C VAL A 154 7.35 9.91 -19.09
N LYS A 155 7.98 9.97 -20.26
CA LYS A 155 8.26 8.78 -21.08
C LYS A 155 9.27 7.85 -20.40
N ASP A 156 10.31 8.41 -19.81
CA ASP A 156 11.36 7.64 -19.14
C ASP A 156 10.86 6.95 -17.88
N LEU A 157 10.00 7.62 -17.10
CA LEU A 157 9.34 7.02 -15.93
C LEU A 157 8.29 5.97 -16.35
N ALA A 158 7.53 6.22 -17.42
CA ALA A 158 6.61 5.22 -17.96
C ALA A 158 7.36 3.97 -18.45
N ALA A 159 8.53 4.16 -19.07
CA ALA A 159 9.40 3.06 -19.47
C ALA A 159 10.00 2.35 -18.24
N LEU A 160 10.44 3.08 -17.22
CA LEU A 160 10.95 2.53 -15.97
C LEU A 160 9.89 1.64 -15.30
N ALA A 161 8.65 2.10 -15.21
CA ALA A 161 7.54 1.36 -14.60
C ALA A 161 7.22 0.01 -15.30
N GLN A 162 7.67 -0.18 -16.54
CA GLN A 162 7.49 -1.43 -17.29
C GLN A 162 8.73 -2.34 -17.24
N GLN A 163 9.83 -1.90 -16.63
CA GLN A 163 11.04 -2.72 -16.53
C GLN A 163 10.81 -3.89 -15.58
N ASN A 164 11.55 -4.97 -15.81
CA ASN A 164 11.54 -6.11 -14.91
C ASN A 164 12.32 -5.74 -13.64
N PHE A 165 11.59 -5.52 -12.55
CA PHE A 165 12.19 -5.26 -11.24
C PHE A 165 12.53 -6.57 -10.55
N ALA A 166 13.64 -6.56 -9.80
CA ALA A 166 13.93 -7.68 -8.92
C ALA A 166 12.85 -7.77 -7.83
N VAL A 167 12.29 -8.96 -7.66
CA VAL A 167 11.25 -9.23 -6.65
C VAL A 167 11.81 -10.05 -5.49
N PRO A 168 11.19 -9.99 -4.30
CA PRO A 168 11.59 -10.82 -3.17
C PRO A 168 11.70 -12.30 -3.53
N GLY A 169 12.82 -12.91 -3.17
CA GLY A 169 13.19 -14.27 -3.56
C GLY A 169 14.20 -14.34 -4.71
N GLU A 170 14.40 -13.25 -5.47
CA GLU A 170 15.42 -13.22 -6.52
C GLU A 170 16.79 -12.79 -5.96
N PRO A 171 17.91 -13.35 -6.48
CA PRO A 171 19.26 -12.97 -6.04
C PRO A 171 19.57 -11.47 -6.20
N ALA A 172 18.93 -10.82 -7.17
CA ALA A 172 19.11 -9.40 -7.45
C ALA A 172 18.33 -8.49 -6.48
N PHE A 173 17.45 -9.04 -5.64
CA PHE A 173 16.65 -8.24 -4.71
C PHE A 173 17.43 -7.91 -3.42
N PRO A 174 17.72 -6.63 -3.15
CA PRO A 174 18.66 -6.24 -2.10
C PRO A 174 18.16 -6.45 -0.67
N LEU A 175 16.85 -6.66 -0.47
CA LEU A 175 16.23 -6.74 0.86
C LEU A 175 15.66 -8.14 1.19
N ASN A 176 16.17 -9.21 0.58
CA ASN A 176 15.68 -10.58 0.80
C ASN A 176 15.61 -11.03 2.28
N ALA A 177 16.44 -10.45 3.16
CA ALA A 177 16.40 -10.77 4.59
C ALA A 177 15.11 -10.31 5.29
N MET A 178 14.43 -9.29 4.74
CA MET A 178 13.26 -8.66 5.38
C MET A 178 11.96 -8.86 4.59
N TYR A 179 12.06 -9.40 3.37
CA TYR A 179 10.95 -9.58 2.44
C TYR A 179 10.85 -11.04 2.03
N GLN A 180 9.64 -11.58 2.11
CA GLN A 180 9.37 -12.97 1.78
C GLN A 180 9.04 -13.11 0.31
N ALA A 181 9.55 -14.18 -0.30
CA ALA A 181 9.17 -14.56 -1.65
C ALA A 181 7.66 -14.86 -1.72
N PRO A 182 7.02 -14.64 -2.89
CA PRO A 182 5.64 -15.04 -3.10
C PRO A 182 5.42 -16.52 -2.77
N ALA A 183 4.39 -16.82 -1.99
CA ALA A 183 4.10 -18.19 -1.55
C ALA A 183 3.59 -19.10 -2.68
N SER A 184 3.02 -18.50 -3.73
CA SER A 184 2.46 -19.23 -4.86
C SER A 184 2.69 -18.47 -6.17
N ARG A 185 2.58 -19.19 -7.29
CA ARG A 185 2.61 -18.60 -8.64
C ARG A 185 1.45 -17.63 -8.88
N ALA A 186 0.37 -17.73 -8.11
CA ALA A 186 -0.76 -16.79 -8.19
C ALA A 186 -0.46 -15.45 -7.52
N ASP A 187 0.57 -15.40 -6.65
CA ASP A 187 1.03 -14.21 -5.97
C ASP A 187 2.32 -13.63 -6.60
N GLN A 188 2.81 -14.22 -7.70
CA GLN A 188 3.94 -13.73 -8.53
C GLN A 188 3.45 -12.81 -9.66
#